data_AF-A0A8I1J328-F1
#
_entry.id   AF-A0A8I1J328-F1
#
_cell.length_a   1.000
_cell.length_b   1.000
_cell.length_c   1.000
_cell.angle_alpha   90.00
_cell.angle_beta   90.00
_cell.angle_gamma   90.00
#
_symmetry.space_group_name_H-M   'P 1'
#
loop_
_entity.id
_entity.type
_entity.pdbx_description
1 polymer ?
#
loop_
_entity_poly.entity_id
_entity_poly.type
_entity_poly.pdbx_seq_one_letter_code
_entity_poly.pdbx_strand_id
1 'polypeptide(L)'
;MKLAILYQQSEPPAKDDTKELVKIKEDCVAALQALKIKGLVRIDCREDKNGAFKIFDFNVKPNITGGVRPHRKNQDCLTMTAARAAGLTYRDLLLKMLRTAWTV
;
A
#
# COMPACT_ATOMS: atom_id res chain seq x y z
N MET A 1 6.34 -4.90 13.02
CA MET A 1 6.85 -4.15 11.87
C MET A 1 5.66 -3.41 11.24
N LYS A 2 5.60 -2.07 11.31
CA LYS A 2 4.57 -1.26 10.65
C LYS A 2 5.10 -0.90 9.26
N LEU A 3 4.63 -1.58 8.22
CA LEU A 3 4.95 -1.22 6.84
C LEU A 3 3.63 -0.85 6.16
N ALA A 4 3.24 0.42 6.28
CA ALA A 4 2.21 1.01 5.44
C ALA A 4 2.93 1.49 4.17
N ILE A 5 2.69 0.79 3.06
CA ILE A 5 3.19 1.20 1.76
C ILE A 5 2.03 1.81 1.01
N LEU A 6 2.09 3.11 0.73
CA LEU A 6 1.01 3.85 0.09
C LEU A 6 1.43 4.22 -1.32
N TYR A 7 0.51 4.05 -2.26
CA TYR A 7 0.64 4.52 -3.64
C TYR A 7 -0.61 5.32 -3.98
N GLN A 8 -0.39 6.50 -4.56
CA GLN A 8 -1.45 7.34 -5.08
C GLN A 8 -1.49 7.21 -6.60
N GLN A 9 -2.66 6.88 -7.13
CA GLN A 9 -2.94 7.00 -8.57
C GLN A 9 -3.31 8.46 -8.88
N SER A 10 -2.33 9.36 -8.92
CA SER A 10 -2.52 10.72 -9.46
C SER A 10 -1.38 11.08 -10.41
N GLU A 11 -1.71 11.80 -11.48
CA GLU A 11 -0.72 12.49 -12.32
C GLU A 11 -0.88 14.02 -12.17
N PRO A 12 0.18 14.75 -11.78
CA PRO A 12 1.45 14.23 -11.27
C PRO A 12 1.29 13.49 -9.92
N PRO A 13 2.22 12.61 -9.53
CA PRO A 13 2.23 12.05 -8.18
C PRO A 13 2.27 13.22 -7.20
N ALA A 14 1.30 13.28 -6.28
CA ALA A 14 1.25 14.37 -5.32
C ALA A 14 2.58 14.44 -4.57
N LYS A 15 3.12 15.66 -4.37
CA LYS A 15 4.22 15.84 -3.43
C LYS A 15 3.76 15.25 -2.10
N ASP A 16 4.59 14.39 -1.53
CA ASP A 16 4.24 13.48 -0.44
C ASP A 16 3.95 14.18 0.92
N ASP A 17 3.79 15.50 0.87
CA ASP A 17 3.89 16.44 1.99
C ASP A 17 2.62 17.30 2.18
N THR A 18 1.50 16.98 1.52
CA THR A 18 0.24 17.65 1.87
C THR A 18 -0.24 17.13 3.22
N LYS A 19 -0.82 18.03 4.02
CA LYS A 19 -1.33 17.71 5.37
C LYS A 19 -2.38 16.59 5.29
N GLU A 20 -3.17 16.58 4.23
CA GLU A 20 -4.23 15.63 3.96
C GLU A 20 -3.68 14.23 3.65
N LEU A 21 -2.59 14.15 2.87
CA LEU A 21 -1.92 12.89 2.58
C LEU A 21 -1.27 12.32 3.83
N VAL A 22 -0.54 13.12 4.61
CA VAL A 22 0.05 12.69 5.88
C VAL A 22 -1.05 12.13 6.81
N LYS A 23 -2.16 12.85 6.95
CA LYS A 23 -3.27 12.44 7.80
C LYS A 23 -3.87 11.09 7.40
N ILE A 24 -4.09 10.85 6.11
CA ILE A 24 -4.63 9.55 5.67
C ILE A 24 -3.63 8.41 5.85
N LYS A 25 -2.31 8.67 5.77
CA LYS A 25 -1.30 7.64 6.11
C LYS A 25 -1.40 7.22 7.56
N GLU A 26 -1.53 8.20 8.46
CA GLU A 26 -1.73 7.96 9.89
C GLU A 26 -3.01 7.19 10.18
N ASP A 27 -4.12 7.54 9.50
CA ASP A 27 -5.40 6.85 9.64
C ASP A 27 -5.33 5.40 9.14
N CYS A 28 -4.63 5.14 8.04
CA CYS A 28 -4.36 3.78 7.57
C CYS A 28 -3.58 2.97 8.61
N VAL A 29 -2.55 3.57 9.22
CA VAL A 29 -1.73 2.95 10.27
C VAL A 29 -2.53 2.71 11.55
N ALA A 30 -3.46 3.61 11.91
CA ALA A 30 -4.36 3.45 13.04
C ALA A 30 -5.36 2.30 12.82
N ALA A 31 -5.98 2.25 11.63
CA ALA A 31 -6.93 1.20 11.29
C ALA A 31 -6.28 -0.20 11.28
N LEU A 32 -5.04 -0.31 10.78
CA LEU A 32 -4.25 -1.54 10.85
C LEU A 32 -4.06 -2.07 12.28
N GLN A 33 -3.80 -1.15 13.22
CA GLN A 33 -3.61 -1.49 14.63
C GLN A 33 -4.94 -1.91 15.28
N ALA A 34 -6.01 -1.17 15.02
CA ALA A 34 -7.34 -1.47 15.54
C ALA A 34 -7.82 -2.86 15.09
N LEU A 35 -7.58 -3.21 13.83
CA LEU A 35 -7.94 -4.52 13.25
C LEU A 35 -6.93 -5.63 13.54
N LYS A 36 -5.82 -5.33 14.24
CA LYS A 36 -4.74 -6.28 14.58
C LYS A 36 -4.22 -7.04 13.35
N ILE A 37 -4.20 -6.39 12.19
CA ILE A 37 -3.72 -6.99 10.95
C ILE A 37 -2.22 -7.21 11.06
N LYS A 38 -1.81 -8.47 10.87
CA LYS A 38 -0.39 -8.87 10.85
C LYS A 38 0.17 -8.95 9.43
N GLY A 39 -0.68 -9.29 8.45
CA GLY A 39 -0.31 -9.51 7.06
C GLY A 39 -0.18 -8.23 6.23
N LEU A 40 0.24 -8.39 4.97
CA LEU A 40 0.23 -7.32 3.98
C LEU A 40 -1.22 -6.97 3.59
N VAL A 41 -1.55 -5.69 3.59
CA VAL A 41 -2.84 -5.16 3.14
C VAL A 41 -2.61 -4.06 2.12
N ARG A 42 -3.56 -3.87 1.21
CA ARG A 42 -3.71 -2.62 0.46
C ARG A 42 -4.94 -1.89 0.99
N ILE A 43 -4.78 -0.63 1.39
CA ILE A 43 -5.88 0.20 1.88
C ILE A 43 -6.15 1.26 0.82
N ASP A 44 -7.35 1.23 0.26
CA ASP A 44 -7.71 2.17 -0.78
C ASP A 44 -8.41 3.37 -0.14
N CYS A 45 -7.92 4.56 -0.52
CA CYS A 45 -8.37 5.84 0.00
C CYS A 45 -8.92 6.69 -1.15
N ARG A 46 -9.88 7.55 -0.85
CA ARG A 46 -10.50 8.45 -1.81
C ARG A 46 -10.66 9.83 -1.22
N GLU A 47 -10.33 10.85 -2.01
CA GLU A 47 -10.55 12.25 -1.69
C GLU A 47 -12.06 12.58 -1.74
N ASP A 48 -12.55 13.30 -0.75
CA ASP A 48 -13.90 13.87 -0.77
C ASP A 48 -13.93 15.21 -1.50
N LYS A 49 -15.14 15.79 -1.64
CA LYS A 49 -15.34 17.08 -2.33
C LYS A 49 -14.58 18.26 -1.73
N ASN A 50 -14.08 18.14 -0.51
CA ASN A 50 -13.36 19.19 0.22
C ASN A 50 -11.84 18.94 0.24
N GLY A 51 -11.36 17.92 -0.48
CA GLY A 51 -9.95 17.56 -0.52
C GLY A 51 -9.48 16.63 0.60
N ALA A 52 -10.39 16.15 1.47
CA ALA A 52 -10.02 15.27 2.56
C ALA A 52 -10.09 13.80 2.13
N PHE A 53 -8.99 13.07 2.29
CA PHE A 53 -8.97 11.64 2.01
C PHE A 53 -9.68 10.81 3.10
N LYS A 54 -10.39 9.77 2.66
CA LYS A 54 -11.08 8.79 3.51
C LYS A 54 -10.75 7.37 3.06
N ILE A 55 -10.63 6.44 4.00
CA ILE A 55 -10.49 5.01 3.70
C ILE A 55 -11.86 4.48 3.25
N PHE A 56 -11.88 3.71 2.16
CA PHE A 56 -13.12 3.09 1.66
C PHE A 56 -13.03 1.59 1.39
N ASP A 57 -11.82 1.02 1.26
CA ASP A 57 -11.65 -0.42 1.05
C ASP A 57 -10.38 -0.98 1.73
N PHE A 58 -10.49 -2.22 2.23
CA PHE A 58 -9.45 -2.99 2.88
C PHE A 58 -9.19 -4.29 2.13
N ASN A 59 -8.18 -4.30 1.28
CA ASN A 59 -7.77 -5.48 0.54
C ASN A 59 -6.75 -6.28 1.36
N VAL A 60 -7.25 -7.16 2.24
CA VAL A 60 -6.43 -8.05 3.10
C VAL A 60 -5.71 -9.17 2.34
N LYS A 61 -6.06 -9.37 1.07
CA LYS A 61 -5.36 -10.24 0.12
C LYS A 61 -5.01 -9.46 -1.15
N PRO A 62 -4.13 -8.46 -1.07
CA PRO A 62 -3.85 -7.59 -2.19
C PRO A 62 -3.21 -8.37 -3.34
N ASN A 63 -3.35 -7.85 -4.56
CA ASN A 63 -2.63 -8.41 -5.68
C ASN A 63 -1.12 -8.17 -5.50
N ILE A 64 -0.30 -9.20 -5.69
CA ILE A 64 1.18 -9.14 -5.62
C ILE A 64 1.84 -9.51 -6.96
N THR A 65 1.08 -9.52 -8.06
CA THR A 65 1.60 -9.87 -9.38
C THR A 65 2.70 -8.87 -9.78
N GLY A 66 3.94 -9.34 -9.91
CA GLY A 66 5.03 -8.57 -10.52
C GLY A 66 4.90 -8.50 -12.05
N GLY A 67 5.55 -7.50 -12.66
CA GLY A 67 5.70 -7.34 -14.12
C GLY A 67 6.53 -8.44 -14.79
N VAL A 68 6.21 -9.72 -14.58
CA VAL A 68 6.97 -10.87 -15.10
C VAL A 68 6.24 -11.62 -16.23
N ARG A 69 5.01 -11.23 -16.55
CA ARG A 69 4.31 -11.83 -17.69
C ARG A 69 4.98 -11.36 -18.98
N PRO A 70 5.29 -12.26 -19.95
CA PRO A 70 6.02 -11.90 -21.17
C PRO A 70 5.43 -10.70 -21.94
N HIS A 71 4.11 -10.54 -21.91
CA HIS A 71 3.35 -9.47 -22.56
C HIS A 71 3.04 -8.25 -21.66
N ARG A 72 3.45 -8.26 -20.38
CA ARG A 72 3.18 -7.20 -19.39
C ARG A 72 4.37 -6.93 -18.49
N LYS A 73 5.52 -6.66 -19.11
CA LYS A 73 6.77 -6.41 -18.38
C LYS A 73 6.75 -5.10 -17.55
N ASN A 74 5.87 -4.16 -17.91
CA ASN A 74 5.76 -2.84 -17.28
C ASN A 74 4.44 -2.61 -16.53
N GLN A 75 3.65 -3.66 -16.24
CA GLN A 75 2.36 -3.54 -15.54
C GLN A 75 2.44 -4.17 -14.16
N ASP A 76 3.10 -3.47 -13.24
CA ASP A 76 3.09 -3.84 -11.84
C ASP A 76 1.70 -3.60 -11.22
N CYS A 77 1.31 -4.47 -10.29
CA CYS A 77 0.14 -4.19 -9.46
C CYS A 77 0.40 -2.98 -8.53
N LEU A 78 -0.67 -2.33 -8.05
CA LEU A 78 -0.57 -1.18 -7.15
C LEU A 78 0.31 -1.44 -5.92
N THR A 79 0.27 -2.65 -5.38
CA THR A 79 1.11 -3.07 -4.25
C THR A 79 2.59 -3.05 -4.61
N MET A 80 2.95 -3.46 -5.82
CA MET A 80 4.33 -3.42 -6.30
C MET A 80 4.79 -2.00 -6.63
N THR A 81 3.92 -1.18 -7.20
CA THR A 81 4.20 0.24 -7.43
C THR A 81 4.46 0.96 -6.11
N ALA A 82 3.62 0.71 -5.09
CA ALA A 82 3.82 1.22 -3.75
C ALA A 82 5.16 0.74 -3.17
N ALA A 83 5.46 -0.56 -3.28
CA ALA A 83 6.66 -1.14 -2.69
C ALA A 83 7.94 -0.51 -3.28
N ARG A 84 7.96 -0.28 -4.59
CA ARG A 84 9.06 0.42 -5.26
C ARG A 84 9.19 1.87 -4.81
N ALA A 85 8.07 2.58 -4.65
CA ALA A 85 8.09 3.95 -4.11
C ALA A 85 8.69 4.01 -2.69
N ALA A 86 8.51 2.94 -1.90
CA ALA A 86 9.14 2.76 -0.60
C ALA A 86 10.56 2.15 -0.66
N GLY A 87 11.18 2.05 -1.84
CA GLY A 87 12.54 1.54 -2.02
C GLY A 87 12.67 0.02 -1.90
N LEU A 88 11.58 -0.75 -1.99
CA LEU A 88 11.59 -2.21 -1.87
C LEU A 88 11.60 -2.89 -3.24
N THR A 89 12.46 -3.90 -3.38
CA THR A 89 12.36 -4.85 -4.49
C THR A 89 11.20 -5.82 -4.28
N TYR A 90 10.81 -6.56 -5.34
CA TYR A 90 9.83 -7.64 -5.19
C TYR A 90 10.27 -8.68 -4.15
N ARG A 91 11.57 -9.03 -4.14
CA ARG A 91 12.14 -9.96 -3.16
C ARG A 91 12.01 -9.42 -1.74
N ASP A 92 12.26 -8.13 -1.52
CA ASP A 92 12.13 -7.53 -0.18
C ASP A 92 10.69 -7.55 0.31
N LEU A 93 9.73 -7.29 -0.58
CA LEU A 93 8.30 -7.39 -0.25
C LEU A 93 7.94 -8.81 0.19
N LEU A 94 8.37 -9.83 -0.57
CA LEU A 94 8.12 -11.23 -0.24
C LEU A 94 8.74 -11.64 1.10
N LEU A 95 9.98 -11.23 1.36
CA LEU A 95 10.65 -11.52 2.65
C LEU A 95 9.94 -10.83 3.82
N LYS A 96 9.44 -9.60 3.63
CA LYS A 96 8.64 -8.90 4.64
C LYS A 96 7.29 -9.58 4.90
N MET A 97 6.63 -10.10 3.86
CA MET A 97 5.40 -10.90 4.01
C MET A 97 5.66 -12.22 4.73
N LEU A 98 6.76 -12.92 4.42
CA LEU A 98 7.10 -14.18 5.10
C LEU A 98 7.32 -13.99 6.61
N ARG A 99 7.86 -12.84 7.04
CA ARG A 99 8.02 -12.51 8.46
C ARG A 99 6.69 -12.29 9.20
N THR A 100 5.57 -12.23 8.50
CA THR A 100 4.23 -12.12 9.09
C THR A 100 3.43 -13.41 8.97
N ALA A 101 4.06 -14.49 8.52
CA ALA A 101 3.47 -15.82 8.47
C ALA A 101 2.94 -16.25 9.84
N TRP A 102 1.88 -17.05 9.81
CA TRP A 102 1.34 -17.67 11.01
C TRP A 102 2.39 -18.62 11.60
N THR A 103 2.79 -18.37 12.84
CA THR A 103 3.60 -19.30 13.63
C THR A 103 2.66 -20.11 14.51
N VAL A 104 2.74 -21.43 14.40
CA VAL A 104 2.10 -22.37 15.34
C VAL A 104 2.77 -22.32 16.71
#